data_AF-A0A9E5JVE0-F1
#
_entry.id   AF-A0A9E5JVE0-F1
#
_cell.length_a   1.000
_cell.length_b   1.000
_cell.length_c   1.000
_cell.angle_alpha   90.00
_cell.angle_beta   90.00
_cell.angle_gamma   90.00
#
_symmetry.space_group_name_H-M   'P 1'
#
loop_
_entity.id
_entity.type
_entity.pdbx_description
1 polymer ?
#
loop_
_entity_poly.entity_id
_entity_poly.type
_entity_poly.pdbx_seq_one_letter_code
_entity_poly.pdbx_strand_id
1 'polypeptide(L)'
;MKRASVWLQCGFVILCLLGVVALGMGFLLPGGYHPNEIAAGNMKSPVSDLDKKSEVLSRQLKGLLGESNLGDGTPSAHRVFVSRTLLFLPKEKESVQPLSENLVTSDGINVSWKIQNGFDLQDPNLSQQDDDSDGFTNKEEFDKGTDPNNSSSSPSRWIKIKIATVETNSLGVGFSGKSRQKISRGQREAGG
;
A
#
# COMPACT_ATOMS: atom_id res chain seq x y z
N MET A 1 63.09 16.54 11.86
CA MET A 1 62.27 16.40 13.09
C MET A 1 61.19 17.47 13.07
N LYS A 2 59.93 17.12 12.74
CA LYS A 2 58.82 18.08 12.69
C LYS A 2 58.08 18.01 14.02
N ARG A 3 58.15 19.06 14.84
CA ARG A 3 57.43 19.17 16.11
C ARG A 3 55.94 19.30 15.79
N ALA A 4 55.15 18.27 16.08
CA ALA A 4 53.70 18.37 16.01
C ALA A 4 53.21 19.40 17.04
N SER A 5 52.25 20.23 16.64
CA SER A 5 51.74 21.35 17.43
C SER A 5 51.07 20.85 18.72
N VAL A 6 51.63 21.22 19.86
CA VAL A 6 51.15 20.87 21.22
C VAL A 6 49.68 21.28 21.42
N TRP A 7 49.23 22.31 20.71
CA TRP A 7 47.86 22.81 20.77
C TRP A 7 46.80 21.79 20.27
N LEU A 8 47.16 20.95 19.29
CA LEU A 8 46.28 19.91 18.73
C LEU A 8 46.24 18.65 19.60
N GLN A 9 47.31 18.37 20.36
CA GLN A 9 47.36 17.24 21.29
C GLN A 9 46.55 17.51 22.57
N CYS A 10 46.58 18.74 23.10
CA CYS A 10 45.78 19.09 24.28
C CYS A 10 44.26 19.03 24.03
N GLY A 11 43.81 19.45 22.84
CA GLY A 11 42.38 19.39 22.48
C GLY A 11 41.82 17.96 22.44
N PHE A 12 42.61 17.00 21.95
CA PHE A 12 42.21 15.60 21.87
C PHE A 12 42.12 14.94 23.25
N VAL A 13 43.04 15.28 24.16
CA VAL A 13 43.04 14.77 25.54
C VAL A 13 41.83 15.28 26.33
N ILE A 14 41.45 16.54 26.15
CA ILE A 14 40.27 17.13 26.82
C ILE A 14 38.97 16.48 26.32
N LEU A 15 38.88 16.20 25.01
CA LEU A 15 37.69 15.58 24.41
C LEU A 15 37.56 14.09 24.83
N CYS A 16 38.67 13.36 24.93
CA CYS A 16 38.68 12.01 25.51
C CYS A 16 38.28 12.01 27.00
N LEU A 17 38.78 12.96 27.81
CA LEU A 17 38.40 13.07 29.23
C LEU A 17 36.91 13.39 29.40
N LEU A 18 36.35 14.32 28.63
CA LEU A 18 34.91 14.61 28.65
C LEU A 18 34.06 13.41 28.19
N GLY A 19 34.51 12.66 27.18
CA GLY A 19 33.85 11.44 26.73
C GLY A 19 33.81 10.34 27.80
N VAL A 20 34.90 10.14 28.55
CA VAL A 20 34.95 9.17 29.66
C VAL A 20 34.06 9.61 30.82
N VAL A 21 33.98 10.90 31.12
CA VAL A 21 33.06 11.43 32.15
C VAL A 21 31.59 11.26 31.74
N ALA A 22 31.23 11.47 30.48
CA ALA A 22 29.87 11.27 29.99
C ALA A 22 29.43 9.79 30.04
N LEU A 23 30.36 8.87 29.72
CA LEU A 23 30.12 7.42 29.80
C LEU A 23 30.07 6.91 31.26
N GLY A 24 30.84 7.53 32.16
CA GLY A 24 30.79 7.26 33.60
C GLY A 24 29.53 7.81 34.30
N MET A 25 29.06 9.01 33.91
CA MET A 25 27.84 9.61 34.46
C MET A 25 26.55 8.93 33.97
N GLY A 26 26.58 8.25 32.82
CA GLY A 26 25.48 7.41 32.35
C GLY A 26 25.31 6.09 33.12
N PHE A 27 26.32 5.67 33.91
CA PHE A 27 26.33 4.41 34.64
C PHE A 27 26.01 4.58 36.14
N LEU A 28 25.87 5.81 36.64
CA LEU A 28 25.74 6.10 38.08
C LEU A 28 24.52 6.96 38.44
N LEU A 29 23.48 6.96 37.61
CA LEU A 29 22.13 7.29 38.06
C LEU A 29 21.45 5.97 38.41
N PRO A 30 20.97 5.76 39.66
CA PRO A 30 19.99 4.74 39.94
C PRO A 30 18.70 5.17 39.23
N GLY A 31 18.62 4.88 37.94
CA GLY A 31 17.36 4.78 37.23
C GLY A 31 16.61 3.62 37.87
N GLY A 32 15.89 3.93 38.94
CA GLY A 32 14.93 3.03 39.57
C GLY A 32 13.84 2.73 38.55
N TYR A 33 14.13 1.80 37.65
CA TYR A 33 13.11 0.89 37.16
C TYR A 33 12.64 0.16 38.41
N HIS A 34 11.51 0.61 38.94
CA HIS A 34 10.65 -0.25 39.72
C HIS A 34 9.94 -1.14 38.69
N PRO A 35 10.37 -2.40 38.48
CA PRO A 35 9.36 -3.37 38.15
C PRO A 35 8.41 -3.31 39.34
N ASN A 36 7.17 -2.95 39.09
CA ASN A 36 6.08 -3.40 39.92
C ASN A 36 5.96 -4.93 39.75
N GLU A 37 7.02 -5.66 40.13
CA GLU A 37 6.92 -7.03 40.59
C GLU A 37 6.08 -6.97 41.85
N ILE A 38 4.79 -7.14 41.64
CA ILE A 38 4.00 -8.18 42.27
C ILE A 38 4.80 -8.90 43.36
N ALA A 39 4.85 -8.28 44.54
CA ALA A 39 5.04 -9.03 45.76
C ALA A 39 3.96 -10.12 45.76
N ALA A 40 4.39 -11.36 45.93
CA ALA A 40 3.59 -12.58 45.94
C ALA A 40 2.45 -12.49 46.97
N GLY A 41 1.36 -11.84 46.58
CA GLY A 41 0.18 -11.60 47.37
C GLY A 41 -1.01 -11.47 46.43
N ASN A 42 -1.63 -12.63 46.13
CA ASN A 42 -3.00 -12.75 45.63
C ASN A 42 -3.46 -11.59 44.71
N MET A 43 -2.85 -11.45 43.54
CA MET A 43 -3.25 -10.42 42.59
C MET A 43 -4.60 -10.77 41.98
N LYS A 44 -5.65 -10.13 42.48
CA LYS A 44 -6.89 -9.94 41.74
C LYS A 44 -6.53 -9.28 40.42
N SER A 45 -6.96 -9.88 39.31
CA SER A 45 -6.62 -9.39 37.98
C SER A 45 -7.06 -7.93 37.83
N PRO A 46 -6.28 -7.06 37.17
CA PRO A 46 -6.65 -5.66 36.94
C PRO A 46 -8.00 -5.53 36.21
N VAL A 47 -8.39 -6.56 35.46
CA VAL A 47 -9.71 -6.70 34.82
C VAL A 47 -10.84 -6.80 35.86
N SER A 48 -10.66 -7.61 36.90
CA SER A 48 -11.69 -7.81 37.94
C SER A 48 -11.95 -6.56 38.78
N ASP A 49 -10.95 -5.68 38.91
CA ASP A 49 -11.09 -4.42 39.62
C ASP A 49 -11.74 -3.35 38.74
N LEU A 50 -11.48 -3.36 37.43
CA LEU A 50 -12.19 -2.53 36.45
C LEU A 50 -13.66 -2.93 36.33
N ASP A 51 -13.98 -4.23 36.32
CA ASP A 51 -15.36 -4.72 36.27
C ASP A 51 -16.16 -4.25 37.48
N LYS A 52 -15.62 -4.43 38.70
CA LYS A 52 -16.26 -3.95 39.93
C LYS A 52 -16.46 -2.43 39.92
N LYS A 53 -15.49 -1.68 39.42
CA LYS A 53 -15.58 -0.22 39.32
C LYS A 53 -16.66 0.21 38.31
N SER A 54 -16.75 -0.48 37.18
CA SER A 54 -17.82 -0.25 36.19
C SER A 54 -19.20 -0.59 36.74
N GLU A 55 -19.30 -1.61 37.60
CA GLU A 55 -20.56 -2.03 38.20
C GLU A 55 -21.01 -1.09 39.32
N VAL A 56 -20.08 -0.55 40.12
CA VAL A 56 -20.38 0.50 41.11
C VAL A 56 -20.84 1.77 40.41
N LEU A 57 -20.17 2.18 39.33
CA LEU A 57 -20.56 3.35 38.55
C LEU A 57 -21.92 3.17 37.87
N SER A 58 -22.24 1.97 37.37
CA SER A 58 -23.54 1.70 36.76
C SER A 58 -24.68 1.70 37.79
N ARG A 59 -24.43 1.19 39.02
CA ARG A 59 -25.37 1.30 40.14
C ARG A 59 -25.56 2.75 40.59
N GLN A 60 -24.49 3.54 40.66
CA GLN A 60 -24.55 4.96 40.99
C GLN A 60 -25.31 5.76 39.93
N LEU A 61 -25.07 5.48 38.64
CA LEU A 61 -25.85 6.05 37.54
C LEU A 61 -27.31 5.63 37.59
N LYS A 62 -27.63 4.37 37.91
CA LYS A 62 -29.01 3.90 38.08
C LYS A 62 -29.73 4.60 39.24
N GLY A 63 -29.00 4.91 40.32
CA GLY A 63 -29.53 5.69 41.45
C GLY A 63 -29.76 7.17 41.12
N LEU A 64 -28.91 7.78 40.29
CA LEU A 64 -29.07 9.16 39.83
C LEU A 64 -30.15 9.31 38.75
N LEU A 65 -30.30 8.30 37.88
CA LEU A 65 -31.32 8.24 36.83
C LEU A 65 -32.63 7.64 37.36
N GLY A 66 -32.96 7.92 38.63
CA GLY A 66 -34.02 7.28 39.42
C GLY A 66 -35.24 6.89 38.58
N GLU A 67 -35.65 5.62 38.73
CA GLU A 67 -36.64 4.89 37.93
C GLU A 67 -37.76 5.78 37.39
N SER A 68 -37.52 6.41 36.24
CA SER A 68 -38.53 7.18 35.55
C SER A 68 -39.47 6.17 34.93
N ASN A 69 -40.52 5.83 35.69
CA ASN A 69 -41.72 5.24 35.12
C ASN A 69 -42.08 6.09 33.90
N LEU A 70 -42.17 5.40 32.76
CA LEU A 70 -42.48 5.94 31.45
C LEU A 70 -43.88 6.57 31.51
N GLY A 71 -43.94 7.84 31.90
CA GLY A 71 -45.16 8.57 32.17
C GLY A 71 -45.32 9.72 31.19
N ASP A 72 -46.38 9.62 30.39
CA ASP A 72 -47.16 10.75 29.87
C ASP A 72 -46.40 11.83 29.10
N GLY A 73 -46.24 11.61 27.79
CA GLY A 73 -46.77 12.48 26.73
C GLY A 73 -46.45 13.98 26.69
N THR A 74 -45.70 14.54 27.63
CA THR A 74 -45.49 15.98 27.81
C THR A 74 -44.06 16.36 27.39
N PRO A 75 -43.88 17.33 26.48
CA PRO A 75 -42.61 17.55 25.78
C PRO A 75 -41.64 18.45 26.54
N SER A 76 -41.40 18.19 27.84
CA SER A 76 -40.46 18.98 28.66
C SER A 76 -39.35 18.14 29.31
N ALA A 77 -39.20 16.87 28.94
CA ALA A 77 -38.06 16.07 29.34
C ALA A 77 -36.85 16.35 28.44
N HIS A 78 -35.87 17.11 28.95
CA HIS A 78 -34.56 17.22 28.31
C HIS A 78 -33.97 15.81 28.17
N ARG A 79 -33.89 15.32 26.91
CA ARG A 79 -33.22 14.06 26.59
C ARG A 79 -31.74 14.20 26.94
N VAL A 80 -31.34 13.59 28.05
CA VAL A 80 -29.93 13.47 28.43
C VAL A 80 -29.30 12.45 27.48
N PHE A 81 -28.57 12.94 26.48
CA PHE A 81 -27.75 12.09 25.63
C PHE A 81 -26.60 11.54 26.46
N VAL A 82 -26.70 10.27 26.87
CA VAL A 82 -25.58 9.57 27.47
C VAL A 82 -24.75 8.96 26.34
N SER A 83 -23.56 9.50 26.09
CA SER A 83 -22.60 8.84 25.20
C SER A 83 -22.03 7.61 25.93
N ARG A 84 -22.29 6.41 25.38
CA ARG A 84 -21.55 5.21 25.77
C ARG A 84 -20.44 5.01 24.75
N THR A 85 -19.20 5.00 25.22
CA THR A 85 -18.06 4.61 24.39
C THR A 85 -18.13 3.10 24.18
N LEU A 86 -18.54 2.67 22.99
CA LEU A 86 -18.48 1.26 22.59
C LEU A 86 -17.06 0.94 22.14
N LEU A 87 -16.36 0.09 22.89
CA LEU A 87 -15.07 -0.45 22.47
C LEU A 87 -15.34 -1.70 21.63
N PHE A 88 -15.32 -1.56 20.30
CA PHE A 88 -15.40 -2.72 19.41
C PHE A 88 -14.03 -3.40 19.36
N LEU A 89 -13.89 -4.50 20.09
CA LEU A 89 -12.73 -5.39 20.02
C LEU A 89 -13.07 -6.52 19.03
N PRO A 90 -12.54 -6.51 17.80
CA PRO A 90 -12.77 -7.61 16.86
C PRO A 90 -12.24 -8.92 17.46
N LYS A 91 -13.03 -10.01 17.36
CA LYS A 91 -12.67 -11.34 17.90
C LYS A 91 -11.38 -11.89 17.29
N GLU A 92 -11.07 -11.45 16.08
CA GLU A 92 -9.85 -11.76 15.37
C GLU A 92 -9.11 -10.44 15.16
N LYS A 93 -7.90 -10.35 15.72
CA LYS A 93 -7.02 -9.21 15.56
C LYS A 93 -6.41 -9.28 14.16
N GLU A 94 -7.22 -9.14 13.11
CA GLU A 94 -6.67 -8.83 11.80
C GLU A 94 -6.00 -7.47 11.96
N SER A 95 -4.66 -7.48 11.90
CA SER A 95 -3.90 -6.24 11.87
C SER A 95 -4.46 -5.45 10.69
N VAL A 96 -4.94 -4.23 10.94
CA VAL A 96 -5.22 -3.28 9.86
C VAL A 96 -3.92 -3.17 9.08
N GLN A 97 -3.87 -3.83 7.92
CA GLN A 97 -2.66 -3.80 7.12
C GLN A 97 -2.56 -2.39 6.55
N PRO A 98 -1.44 -1.68 6.75
CA PRO A 98 -1.26 -0.41 6.08
C PRO A 98 -1.43 -0.65 4.59
N LEU A 99 -2.19 0.25 3.95
CA LEU A 99 -2.43 0.18 2.52
C LEU A 99 -1.05 0.22 1.83
N SER A 100 -0.64 -0.90 1.24
CA SER A 100 0.66 -0.98 0.58
C SER A 100 0.54 -0.32 -0.78
N GLU A 101 1.38 0.68 -1.03
CA GLU A 101 1.32 1.49 -2.24
C GLU A 101 1.45 0.64 -3.51
N ASN A 102 2.32 -0.37 -3.48
CA ASN A 102 2.56 -1.29 -4.59
C ASN A 102 1.61 -2.50 -4.62
N LEU A 103 0.54 -2.50 -3.82
CA LEU A 103 -0.43 -3.58 -3.84
C LEU A 103 -1.18 -3.59 -5.17
N VAL A 104 -1.16 -4.73 -5.86
CA VAL A 104 -1.97 -4.94 -7.06
C VAL A 104 -3.35 -5.43 -6.62
N THR A 105 -4.39 -4.69 -7.01
CA THR A 105 -5.79 -5.06 -6.74
C THR A 105 -6.21 -6.24 -7.64
N SER A 106 -7.36 -6.87 -7.37
CA SER A 106 -7.93 -7.95 -8.19
C SER A 106 -7.93 -7.68 -9.70
N ASP A 107 -7.95 -6.40 -10.08
CA ASP A 107 -8.14 -5.94 -11.46
C ASP A 107 -6.78 -5.79 -12.19
N GLY A 108 -5.68 -6.07 -11.48
CA GLY A 108 -4.33 -6.00 -12.01
C GLY A 108 -3.75 -4.59 -12.09
N ILE A 109 -4.33 -3.63 -11.37
CA ILE A 109 -3.86 -2.24 -11.25
C ILE A 109 -3.37 -2.01 -9.82
N ASN A 110 -2.26 -1.31 -9.65
CA ASN A 110 -1.71 -0.98 -8.33
C ASN A 110 -2.54 0.10 -7.62
N VAL A 111 -2.56 0.02 -6.29
CA VAL A 111 -3.27 0.97 -5.44
C VAL A 111 -2.72 2.40 -5.59
N SER A 112 -1.40 2.60 -5.74
CA SER A 112 -0.85 3.95 -5.95
C SER A 112 -1.42 4.66 -7.16
N TRP A 113 -1.50 3.96 -8.31
CA TRP A 113 -2.04 4.55 -9.53
C TRP A 113 -3.52 4.90 -9.39
N LYS A 114 -4.30 4.05 -8.70
CA LYS A 114 -5.69 4.35 -8.37
C LYS A 114 -5.81 5.62 -7.51
N ILE A 115 -4.98 5.76 -6.47
CA ILE A 115 -4.96 6.95 -5.61
C ILE A 115 -4.55 8.20 -6.38
N GLN A 116 -3.51 8.11 -7.21
CA GLN A 116 -2.99 9.24 -7.99
C GLN A 116 -4.04 9.79 -8.98
N ASN A 117 -4.84 8.90 -9.56
CA ASN A 117 -5.89 9.27 -10.52
C ASN A 117 -7.27 9.50 -9.86
N GLY A 118 -7.38 9.37 -8.54
CA GLY A 118 -8.62 9.65 -7.80
C GLY A 118 -9.69 8.56 -7.90
N PHE A 119 -9.29 7.33 -8.20
CA PHE A 119 -10.20 6.19 -8.36
C PHE A 119 -10.54 5.49 -7.05
N ASP A 120 -11.70 4.82 -7.02
CA ASP A 120 -12.08 3.97 -5.90
C ASP A 120 -11.22 2.70 -5.87
N LEU A 121 -10.69 2.39 -4.69
CA LEU A 121 -9.86 1.21 -4.46
C LEU A 121 -10.68 -0.08 -4.47
N GLN A 122 -11.97 0.02 -4.13
CA GLN A 122 -12.86 -1.13 -4.01
C GLN A 122 -13.60 -1.47 -5.29
N ASP A 123 -13.51 -0.65 -6.33
CA ASP A 123 -14.16 -0.94 -7.61
C ASP A 123 -13.38 -2.00 -8.39
N PRO A 124 -13.96 -3.21 -8.59
CA PRO A 124 -13.31 -4.26 -9.37
C PRO A 124 -13.41 -4.04 -10.90
N ASN A 125 -14.37 -3.24 -11.35
CA ASN A 125 -14.61 -3.01 -12.77
C ASN A 125 -13.78 -1.85 -13.33
N LEU A 126 -13.08 -1.12 -12.45
CA LEU A 126 -12.22 0.01 -12.81
C LEU A 126 -11.32 -0.29 -14.01
N SER A 127 -10.73 -1.49 -14.04
CA SER A 127 -9.81 -1.90 -15.10
C SER A 127 -10.42 -1.95 -16.50
N GLN A 128 -11.74 -2.14 -16.62
CA GLN A 128 -12.46 -2.23 -17.88
C GLN A 128 -13.23 -0.94 -18.21
N GLN A 129 -13.25 0.02 -17.29
CA GLN A 129 -13.91 1.29 -17.49
C GLN A 129 -13.04 2.22 -18.36
N ASP A 130 -13.72 3.15 -19.01
CA ASP A 130 -13.17 4.19 -19.89
C ASP A 130 -13.80 5.51 -19.42
N ASP A 131 -13.09 6.24 -18.55
CA ASP A 131 -13.60 7.40 -17.83
C ASP A 131 -13.59 8.67 -18.70
N ASP A 132 -12.63 8.77 -19.61
CA ASP A 132 -12.47 9.90 -20.52
C ASP A 132 -13.08 9.66 -21.92
N SER A 133 -13.61 8.46 -22.15
CA SER A 133 -14.29 8.03 -23.38
C SER A 133 -13.43 8.13 -24.63
N ASP A 134 -12.11 7.98 -24.49
CA ASP A 134 -11.16 7.97 -25.60
C ASP A 134 -11.15 6.63 -26.39
N GLY A 135 -11.81 5.62 -25.81
CA GLY A 135 -11.95 4.27 -26.33
C GLY A 135 -10.91 3.29 -25.82
N PHE A 136 -10.04 3.65 -24.88
CA PHE A 136 -9.11 2.79 -24.14
C PHE A 136 -9.62 2.52 -22.73
N THR A 137 -9.27 1.35 -22.21
CA THR A 137 -9.62 1.01 -20.83
C THR A 137 -8.52 1.49 -19.88
N ASN A 138 -8.90 1.85 -18.65
CA ASN A 138 -7.97 2.25 -17.60
C ASN A 138 -6.79 1.28 -17.41
N LYS A 139 -6.99 -0.03 -17.67
CA LYS A 139 -5.91 -1.03 -17.65
C LYS A 139 -4.91 -0.86 -18.80
N GLU A 140 -5.40 -0.64 -20.02
CA GLU A 140 -4.56 -0.40 -21.19
C GLU A 140 -3.70 0.86 -21.00
N GLU A 141 -4.27 1.89 -20.36
CA GLU A 141 -3.59 3.13 -20.02
C GLU A 141 -2.59 2.98 -18.89
N PHE A 142 -2.94 2.23 -17.84
CA PHE A 142 -2.01 1.86 -16.79
C PHE A 142 -0.77 1.13 -17.33
N ASP A 143 -0.97 0.16 -18.24
CA ASP A 143 0.11 -0.59 -18.89
C ASP A 143 1.00 0.29 -19.79
N LYS A 144 0.49 1.45 -20.22
CA LYS A 144 1.20 2.41 -21.08
C LYS A 144 1.69 3.65 -20.35
N GLY A 145 1.29 3.84 -19.09
CA GLY A 145 1.63 5.01 -18.28
C GLY A 145 0.99 6.30 -18.81
N THR A 146 -0.23 6.22 -19.31
CA THR A 146 -1.00 7.39 -19.78
C THR A 146 -2.02 7.86 -18.74
N ASP A 147 -2.62 9.04 -18.94
CA ASP A 147 -3.54 9.65 -17.97
C ASP A 147 -4.99 9.24 -18.27
N PRO A 148 -5.64 8.43 -17.40
CA PRO A 148 -6.97 7.85 -17.62
C PRO A 148 -8.15 8.83 -17.52
N ASN A 149 -7.87 10.06 -17.12
CA ASN A 149 -8.86 11.13 -17.00
C ASN A 149 -8.72 12.15 -18.14
N ASN A 150 -7.84 11.90 -19.12
CA ASN A 150 -7.49 12.87 -20.14
C ASN A 150 -7.41 12.22 -21.53
N SER A 151 -8.45 12.46 -22.32
CA SER A 151 -8.59 11.92 -23.68
C SER A 151 -7.56 12.42 -24.70
N SER A 152 -6.70 13.39 -24.34
CA SER A 152 -5.55 13.77 -25.15
C SER A 152 -4.28 12.97 -24.82
N SER A 153 -4.26 12.31 -23.67
CA SER A 153 -3.17 11.49 -23.14
C SER A 153 -3.53 10.02 -23.33
N SER A 154 -3.71 9.61 -24.58
CA SER A 154 -4.15 8.24 -24.90
C SER A 154 -3.02 7.41 -25.49
N PRO A 155 -3.03 6.08 -25.29
CA PRO A 155 -2.16 5.17 -26.03
C PRO A 155 -2.39 5.27 -27.54
N SER A 156 -1.43 4.77 -28.31
CA SER A 156 -1.59 4.77 -29.75
C SER A 156 -2.68 3.81 -30.22
N ARG A 157 -3.59 4.29 -31.08
CA ARG A 157 -4.74 3.53 -31.61
C ARG A 157 -4.39 2.20 -32.30
N TRP A 158 -3.17 2.07 -32.82
CA TRP A 158 -2.70 0.81 -33.45
C TRP A 158 -2.64 -0.37 -32.48
N ILE A 159 -2.56 -0.13 -31.17
CA ILE A 159 -2.59 -1.17 -30.14
C ILE A 159 -3.91 -1.97 -30.17
N LYS A 160 -5.01 -1.36 -30.65
CA LYS A 160 -6.31 -2.03 -30.80
C LYS A 160 -6.48 -2.84 -32.09
N ILE A 161 -5.55 -2.74 -33.04
CA ILE A 161 -5.65 -3.45 -34.31
C ILE A 161 -5.29 -4.93 -34.08
N LYS A 162 -6.30 -5.80 -34.15
CA LYS A 162 -6.13 -7.27 -34.08
C LYS A 162 -6.41 -7.87 -35.45
N ILE A 163 -5.54 -8.77 -35.92
CA ILE A 163 -5.78 -9.56 -37.13
C ILE A 163 -6.85 -10.59 -36.77
N ALA A 164 -8.07 -10.41 -37.29
CA ALA A 164 -9.20 -11.29 -36.97
C ALA A 164 -9.00 -12.70 -37.57
N THR A 165 -8.64 -12.77 -38.84
CA THR A 165 -8.40 -14.01 -39.58
C THR A 165 -7.45 -13.73 -40.74
N VAL A 166 -6.50 -14.63 -41.00
CA VAL A 166 -5.66 -14.59 -42.20
C VAL A 166 -6.22 -15.60 -43.20
N GLU A 167 -6.91 -15.11 -44.23
CA GLU A 167 -7.26 -15.94 -45.38
C GLU A 167 -6.07 -16.03 -46.32
N THR A 168 -5.43 -17.20 -46.39
CA THR A 168 -4.30 -17.43 -47.29
C THR A 168 -4.81 -17.71 -48.70
N ASN A 169 -5.14 -16.66 -49.43
CA ASN A 169 -5.35 -16.76 -50.87
C ASN A 169 -3.98 -16.80 -51.54
N SER A 170 -3.69 -17.88 -52.27
CA SER A 170 -2.46 -18.00 -53.06
C SER A 170 -2.44 -16.90 -54.11
N LEU A 171 -1.70 -15.83 -53.85
CA LEU A 171 -1.44 -14.80 -54.84
C LEU A 171 -0.51 -15.41 -55.90
N GLY A 172 -1.06 -15.69 -57.09
CA GLY A 172 -0.27 -16.13 -58.22
C GLY A 172 0.62 -14.99 -58.70
N VAL A 173 1.85 -14.89 -58.17
CA VAL A 173 2.81 -13.87 -58.59
C VAL A 173 3.64 -14.42 -59.74
N GLY A 174 3.32 -13.97 -60.97
CA GLY A 174 4.08 -14.31 -62.16
C GLY A 174 5.22 -13.31 -62.39
N PHE A 175 6.47 -13.73 -62.19
CA PHE A 175 7.63 -12.93 -62.60
C PHE A 175 7.95 -13.20 -64.06
N SER A 176 7.74 -12.20 -64.93
CA SER A 176 8.18 -12.25 -66.32
C SER A 176 9.70 -12.09 -66.41
N GLY A 177 10.42 -13.15 -66.06
CA GLY A 177 11.86 -13.24 -66.25
C GLY A 177 12.17 -13.78 -67.64
N LYS A 178 12.82 -12.98 -68.49
CA LYS A 178 13.43 -13.49 -69.74
C LYS A 178 14.63 -14.37 -69.36
N SER A 179 14.41 -15.64 -69.05
CA SER A 179 15.48 -16.61 -68.83
C SER A 179 16.21 -16.86 -70.15
N ARG A 180 17.32 -16.15 -70.36
CA ARG A 180 18.25 -16.39 -71.47
C ARG A 180 19.27 -17.44 -71.03
N GLN A 181 19.09 -18.69 -71.44
CA GLN A 181 20.12 -19.75 -71.33
C GLN A 181 19.87 -20.84 -72.38
N LYS A 182 20.85 -21.47 -73.01
CA LYS A 182 22.31 -21.30 -73.08
C LYS A 182 22.78 -22.13 -74.29
N ILE A 183 23.83 -21.66 -74.95
CA ILE A 183 24.46 -22.16 -76.18
C ILE A 183 24.71 -23.68 -76.14
N SER A 184 24.31 -24.43 -77.17
CA SER A 184 24.60 -25.86 -77.32
C SER A 184 26.09 -26.06 -77.63
N ARG A 185 26.85 -26.59 -76.67
CA ARG A 185 28.25 -26.96 -76.86
C ARG A 185 28.29 -28.34 -77.51
N GLY A 186 28.81 -28.40 -78.73
CA GLY A 186 28.85 -29.60 -79.58
C GLY A 186 29.54 -30.79 -78.91
N GLN A 187 28.86 -31.93 -78.95
CA GLN A 187 29.46 -33.24 -78.76
C GLN A 187 30.00 -33.69 -80.11
N ARG A 188 31.33 -33.78 -80.20
CA ARG A 188 32.04 -34.49 -81.26
C ARG A 188 31.87 -35.98 -80.99
N GLU A 189 31.18 -36.67 -81.89
CA GLU A 189 31.28 -38.12 -82.01
C GLU A 189 31.89 -38.50 -83.36
N ALA A 190 32.60 -39.63 -83.32
CA ALA A 190 32.94 -40.56 -84.39
C ALA A 190 34.33 -40.48 -85.07
N GLY A 191 34.99 -41.64 -85.03
CA GLY A 191 36.08 -42.10 -85.89
C GLY A 191 37.45 -42.02 -85.20
N GLY A 192 38.19 -43.09 -84.97
CA GLY A 192 38.16 -44.48 -85.45
C GLY A 192 39.54 -45.06 -85.21
#